data_AF-A0A9Q3CA15-F1
#
_entry.id   AF-A0A9Q3CA15-F1
#
_cell.length_a   1.000
_cell.length_b   1.000
_cell.length_c   1.000
_cell.angle_alpha   90.00
_cell.angle_beta   90.00
_cell.angle_gamma   90.00
#
_symmetry.space_group_name_H-M   'P 1'
#
loop_
_entity.id
_entity.type
_entity.pdbx_description
1 polymer ?
#
loop_
_entity_poly.entity_id
_entity_poly.type
_entity_poly.pdbx_seq_one_letter_code
_entity_poly.pdbx_strand_id
1 'polypeptide(L)'
;MNEVYGFSSHYATSFCTWFKCTKAQLHHLEMGHLCKRRIVSDYSKAFKQSKTQSEADWPVKKSGIWWSELNQLPYWDPVQYTSLGILHLWFEGILQHNFIKRWKWTVSKTEERDTSENKSRQN
;
A
#
# COMPACT_ATOMS: atom_id res chain seq x y z
N MET A 1 2.72 4.03 -2.90
CA MET A 1 3.21 3.06 -1.88
C MET A 1 3.99 1.91 -2.52
N ASN A 2 3.46 1.23 -3.54
CA ASN A 2 4.14 0.12 -4.25
C ASN A 2 5.56 0.46 -4.77
N GLU A 3 5.75 1.69 -5.26
CA GLU A 3 7.05 2.16 -5.80
C GLU A 3 8.17 2.16 -4.75
N VAL A 4 7.86 2.50 -3.49
CA VAL A 4 8.82 2.54 -2.38
C VAL A 4 9.38 1.13 -2.09
N TYR A 5 8.55 0.11 -2.23
CA TYR A 5 8.91 -1.29 -1.98
C TYR A 5 9.61 -1.96 -3.16
N GLY A 6 9.87 -1.23 -4.26
CA GLY A 6 10.49 -1.85 -5.41
C GLY A 6 9.48 -2.53 -6.35
N PHE A 7 8.20 -2.15 -6.32
CA PHE A 7 7.24 -2.58 -7.33
C PHE A 7 6.88 -1.47 -8.29
N SER A 8 6.48 -1.85 -9.49
CA SER A 8 6.04 -0.95 -10.53
C SER A 8 4.69 -0.34 -10.18
N SER A 9 4.42 0.84 -10.75
CA SER A 9 3.18 1.55 -10.55
C SER A 9 1.97 0.75 -11.06
N HIS A 10 0.77 1.15 -10.63
CA HIS A 10 -0.49 0.60 -11.15
C HIS A 10 -0.63 0.77 -12.67
N TYR A 11 0.13 1.69 -13.28
CA TYR A 11 0.13 1.93 -14.71
C TYR A 11 1.10 1.00 -15.49
N ALA A 12 1.96 0.26 -14.82
CA ALA A 12 2.86 -0.67 -15.51
C ALA A 12 2.14 -1.91 -16.06
N THR A 13 2.78 -2.61 -17.01
CA THR A 13 2.25 -3.86 -17.57
C THR A 13 2.12 -4.93 -16.50
N SER A 14 3.11 -5.04 -15.62
CA SER A 14 3.14 -5.93 -14.46
C SER A 14 3.02 -5.08 -13.21
N PHE A 15 1.80 -4.94 -12.69
CA PHE A 15 1.49 -4.00 -11.61
C PHE A 15 1.18 -4.69 -10.27
N CYS A 16 0.82 -5.97 -10.32
CA CYS A 16 0.35 -6.69 -9.14
C CYS A 16 1.54 -7.17 -8.29
N THR A 17 1.50 -6.86 -6.99
CA THR A 17 2.53 -7.29 -6.03
C THR A 17 2.33 -8.72 -5.55
N TRP A 18 1.09 -9.20 -5.55
CA TRP A 18 0.73 -10.54 -5.07
C TRP A 18 0.78 -11.61 -6.14
N PHE A 19 0.35 -11.28 -7.35
CA PHE A 19 0.19 -12.25 -8.43
C PHE A 19 0.98 -11.83 -9.67
N LYS A 20 1.43 -12.81 -10.45
CA LYS A 20 1.99 -12.56 -11.78
C LYS A 20 0.85 -12.34 -12.77
N CYS A 21 0.25 -11.16 -12.73
CA CYS A 21 -0.76 -10.75 -13.69
C CYS A 21 -0.26 -9.56 -14.50
N THR A 22 -0.45 -9.64 -15.82
CA THR A 22 -0.26 -8.49 -16.70
C THR A 22 -1.57 -7.74 -16.90
N LYS A 23 -1.50 -6.46 -17.30
CA LYS A 23 -2.70 -5.66 -17.64
C LYS A 23 -3.60 -6.33 -18.68
N ALA A 24 -3.03 -7.01 -19.67
CA ALA A 24 -3.80 -7.73 -20.69
C ALA A 24 -4.63 -8.90 -20.11
N GLN A 25 -4.16 -9.47 -19.00
CA GLN A 25 -4.79 -10.60 -18.31
C GLN A 25 -5.69 -10.16 -17.15
N LEU A 26 -5.93 -8.85 -16.99
CA LEU A 26 -6.72 -8.31 -15.89
C LEU A 26 -8.15 -8.87 -15.84
N HIS A 27 -8.74 -9.17 -17.01
CA HIS A 27 -10.06 -9.78 -17.11
C HIS A 27 -10.08 -11.27 -16.68
N HIS A 28 -8.90 -11.90 -16.60
CA HIS A 28 -8.69 -13.30 -16.20
C HIS A 28 -7.97 -13.35 -14.85
N LEU A 29 -8.27 -12.41 -13.95
CA LEU A 29 -7.63 -12.33 -12.65
C LEU A 29 -8.10 -13.49 -11.77
N GLU A 30 -7.35 -14.58 -11.82
CA GLU A 30 -7.53 -15.70 -10.91
C GLU A 30 -6.71 -15.47 -9.64
N MET A 31 -7.20 -15.96 -8.50
CA MET A 31 -6.40 -16.04 -7.28
C MET A 31 -5.29 -17.07 -7.50
N GLY A 32 -4.16 -16.59 -8.02
CA GLY A 32 -2.99 -17.41 -8.28
C GLY A 32 -2.18 -17.72 -7.02
N HIS A 33 -1.02 -18.32 -7.21
CA HIS A 33 -0.07 -18.45 -6.10
C HIS A 33 0.54 -17.09 -5.76
N LEU A 34 0.57 -16.79 -4.46
CA LEU A 34 1.27 -15.61 -3.93
C LEU A 34 2.73 -15.60 -4.39
N CYS A 35 3.18 -14.43 -4.82
CA CYS A 35 4.58 -14.19 -5.14
C CYS A 35 5.42 -14.46 -3.88
N LYS A 36 6.44 -15.31 -4.00
CA LYS A 36 7.34 -15.59 -2.89
C LYS A 36 8.37 -14.48 -2.79
N ARG A 37 8.71 -14.06 -1.57
CA ARG A 37 9.80 -13.11 -1.29
C ARG A 37 11.09 -13.39 -2.08
N ARG A 38 11.47 -14.67 -2.17
CA ARG A 38 12.68 -15.08 -2.90
C ARG A 38 12.65 -14.61 -4.36
N ILE A 39 11.50 -14.74 -5.02
CA ILE A 39 11.31 -14.29 -6.41
C ILE A 39 11.52 -12.78 -6.51
N VAL A 40 10.97 -12.01 -5.56
CA VAL A 40 11.16 -10.55 -5.51
C VAL A 40 12.63 -10.18 -5.31
N SER A 41 13.31 -10.87 -4.38
CA SER A 41 14.74 -10.66 -4.13
C SER A 41 15.60 -11.00 -5.36
N ASP A 42 15.30 -12.09 -6.05
CA ASP A 42 16.03 -12.53 -7.24
C ASP A 42 15.89 -11.51 -8.39
N TYR A 43 14.68 -11.02 -8.67
CA TYR A 43 14.48 -9.97 -9.69
C TYR A 43 15.11 -8.63 -9.30
N SER A 44 15.02 -8.25 -8.02
CA SER A 44 15.63 -7.03 -7.52
C SER A 44 17.17 -7.08 -7.64
N LYS A 45 17.79 -8.21 -7.28
CA LYS A 45 19.23 -8.43 -7.47
C LYS A 45 19.62 -8.42 -8.94
N ALA A 46 18.83 -9.06 -9.81
CA ALA A 46 19.07 -9.04 -11.25
C ALA A 46 19.06 -7.60 -11.79
N PHE A 47 18.11 -6.76 -11.37
CA PHE A 47 18.08 -5.34 -11.71
C PHE A 47 19.35 -4.61 -11.25
N LYS A 48 19.80 -4.83 -10.01
CA LYS A 48 21.02 -4.19 -9.47
C LYS A 48 22.30 -4.64 -10.18
N GLN A 49 22.32 -5.87 -10.67
CA GLN A 49 23.47 -6.45 -11.37
C GLN A 49 23.55 -6.01 -12.84
N SER A 50 22.47 -5.49 -13.41
CA SER A 50 22.44 -4.94 -14.76
C SER A 50 23.41 -3.76 -14.90
N LYS A 51 24.21 -3.75 -15.97
CA LYS A 51 25.19 -2.69 -16.23
C LYS A 51 24.62 -1.57 -17.09
N THR A 52 23.54 -1.85 -17.81
CA THR A 52 22.86 -0.90 -18.68
C THR A 52 21.38 -0.79 -18.34
N GLN A 53 20.78 0.36 -18.67
CA GLN A 53 19.35 0.57 -18.49
C GLN A 53 18.53 -0.46 -19.28
N SER A 54 18.97 -0.82 -20.50
CA SER A 54 18.30 -1.81 -21.34
C SER A 54 18.30 -3.22 -20.72
N GLU A 55 19.39 -3.60 -20.04
CA GLU A 55 19.46 -4.85 -19.28
C GLU A 55 18.56 -4.81 -18.03
N ALA A 56 18.44 -3.65 -17.39
CA ALA A 56 17.59 -3.45 -16.21
C ALA A 56 16.09 -3.41 -16.54
N ASP A 57 15.73 -3.02 -17.77
CA ASP A 57 14.33 -2.95 -18.21
C ASP A 57 13.69 -4.33 -18.39
N TRP A 58 14.47 -5.36 -18.74
CA TRP A 58 13.96 -6.73 -18.91
C TRP A 58 13.33 -7.31 -17.63
N PRO A 59 14.02 -7.34 -16.47
CA PRO A 59 13.44 -7.89 -15.24
C PRO A 59 12.22 -7.06 -14.78
N VAL A 60 12.23 -5.74 -14.98
CA VAL A 60 11.09 -4.86 -14.65
C VAL A 60 9.90 -5.14 -15.54
N LYS A 61 10.06 -5.25 -16.86
CA LYS A 61 8.94 -5.58 -17.77
C LYS A 61 8.34 -6.94 -17.44
N LYS A 62 9.19 -7.93 -17.13
CA LYS A 62 8.76 -9.30 -16.86
C LYS A 62 8.04 -9.45 -15.52
N SER A 63 8.54 -8.81 -14.46
CA SER A 63 8.05 -9.03 -13.09
C SER A 63 7.35 -7.83 -12.47
N GLY A 64 7.57 -6.63 -13.00
CA GLY A 64 7.16 -5.38 -12.37
C GLY A 64 8.07 -4.96 -11.21
N ILE A 65 9.24 -5.59 -11.04
CA ILE A 65 10.08 -5.39 -9.85
C ILE A 65 11.39 -4.72 -10.28
N TRP A 66 11.70 -3.61 -9.61
CA TRP A 66 12.97 -2.88 -9.70
C TRP A 66 13.73 -2.94 -8.37
N TRP A 67 14.91 -2.33 -8.32
CA TRP A 67 15.71 -2.28 -7.10
C TRP A 67 15.12 -1.36 -6.03
N SER A 68 15.11 -1.82 -4.79
CA SER A 68 14.84 -1.01 -3.59
C SER A 68 15.65 -1.56 -2.42
N GLU A 69 16.19 -0.68 -1.60
CA GLU A 69 16.98 -1.02 -0.41
C GLU A 69 16.19 -1.90 0.56
N LEU A 70 14.87 -1.72 0.60
CA LEU A 70 13.96 -2.50 1.46
C LEU A 70 13.93 -3.98 1.08
N ASN A 71 14.17 -4.34 -0.19
CA ASN A 71 14.17 -5.72 -0.65
C ASN A 71 15.40 -6.52 -0.17
N GLN A 72 16.41 -5.86 0.42
CA GLN A 72 17.57 -6.52 1.02
C GLN A 72 17.37 -6.90 2.48
N LEU A 73 16.42 -6.28 3.18
CA LEU A 73 16.29 -6.40 4.62
C LEU A 73 15.84 -7.83 5.00
N PRO A 74 16.61 -8.62 5.77
CA PRO A 74 16.34 -10.03 6.03
C PRO A 74 15.02 -10.27 6.80
N TYR A 75 14.53 -9.28 7.53
CA TYR A 75 13.26 -9.36 8.27
C TYR A 75 12.04 -8.87 7.47
N TRP A 76 12.24 -8.22 6.32
CA TRP A 76 11.17 -7.60 5.54
C TRP A 76 10.71 -8.50 4.39
N ASP A 77 9.40 -8.78 4.32
CA ASP A 77 8.77 -9.40 3.15
C ASP A 77 7.89 -8.38 2.40
N PRO A 78 8.35 -7.85 1.25
CA PRO A 78 7.64 -6.82 0.52
C PRO A 78 6.27 -7.31 0.00
N VAL A 79 6.05 -8.62 -0.17
CA VAL A 79 4.76 -9.16 -0.67
C VAL A 79 3.72 -9.20 0.45
N GLN A 80 4.12 -9.63 1.65
CA GLN A 80 3.23 -9.71 2.82
C GLN A 80 2.85 -8.32 3.34
N TYR A 81 3.83 -7.42 3.44
CA TYR A 81 3.64 -6.10 4.06
C TYR A 81 3.09 -5.03 3.12
N THR A 82 3.00 -5.27 1.80
CA THR A 82 2.27 -4.36 0.89
C THR A 82 0.78 -4.25 1.25
N SER A 83 0.22 -5.26 1.88
CA SER A 83 -1.15 -5.29 2.40
C SER A 83 -1.46 -4.13 3.36
N LEU A 84 -0.45 -3.61 4.08
CA LEU A 84 -0.62 -2.44 4.96
C LEU A 84 -1.09 -1.22 4.17
N GLY A 85 -0.61 -1.04 2.94
CA GLY A 85 -1.01 0.09 2.09
C GLY A 85 -2.46 0.02 1.64
N ILE A 86 -2.95 -1.18 1.35
CA ILE A 86 -4.37 -1.40 1.00
C ILE A 86 -5.26 -1.23 2.23
N LEU A 87 -4.84 -1.76 3.38
CA LEU A 87 -5.53 -1.54 4.65
C LEU A 87 -5.61 -0.05 4.97
N HIS A 88 -4.52 0.71 4.81
CA HIS A 88 -4.52 2.15 5.04
C HIS A 88 -5.46 2.90 4.08
N LEU A 89 -5.46 2.55 2.79
CA LEU A 89 -6.40 3.12 1.81
C LEU A 89 -7.86 2.78 2.12
N TRP A 90 -8.12 1.56 2.62
CA TRP A 90 -9.44 1.13 3.03
C TRP A 90 -9.92 1.80 4.32
N PHE A 91 -9.06 1.88 5.33
CA PHE A 91 -9.36 2.46 6.64
C PHE A 91 -9.49 3.98 6.58
N GLU A 92 -8.58 4.68 5.91
CA GLU A 92 -8.61 6.15 5.83
C GLU A 92 -9.51 6.67 4.72
N GLY A 93 -9.56 5.98 3.57
CA GLY A 93 -10.36 6.45 2.44
C GLY A 93 -11.81 5.98 2.53
N ILE A 94 -12.00 4.68 2.32
CA ILE A 94 -13.33 4.09 2.11
C ILE A 94 -14.14 4.11 3.40
N LEU A 95 -13.55 3.68 4.52
CA LEU A 95 -14.27 3.60 5.79
C LEU A 95 -14.61 4.98 6.35
N GLN A 96 -13.67 5.94 6.37
CA GLN A 96 -13.99 7.30 6.83
C GLN A 96 -15.06 7.97 5.94
N HIS A 97 -14.95 7.86 4.62
CA HIS A 97 -15.94 8.46 3.73
C HIS A 97 -17.32 7.85 3.94
N ASN A 98 -17.44 6.52 4.00
CA ASN A 98 -18.73 5.87 4.17
C ASN A 98 -19.32 6.09 5.58
N PHE A 99 -18.56 5.89 6.65
CA PHE A 99 -19.08 6.07 8.01
C PHE A 99 -19.39 7.53 8.34
N ILE A 100 -18.52 8.47 7.98
CA ILE A 100 -18.68 9.88 8.35
C ILE A 100 -19.60 10.61 7.36
N LYS A 101 -19.40 10.46 6.04
CA LYS A 101 -20.18 11.21 5.04
C LYS A 101 -21.49 10.52 4.66
N ARG A 102 -21.50 9.18 4.51
CA ARG A 102 -22.70 8.45 4.08
C ARG A 102 -23.62 8.11 5.25
N TRP A 103 -23.07 7.64 6.36
CA TRP A 103 -23.83 7.23 7.54
C TRP A 103 -23.94 8.29 8.65
N LYS A 104 -23.30 9.46 8.47
CA LYS A 104 -23.36 10.59 9.42
C LYS A 104 -23.05 10.18 10.85
N TRP A 105 -22.06 9.31 11.02
CA TRP A 105 -21.53 8.97 12.34
C TRP A 105 -20.76 10.17 12.90
N THR A 106 -21.48 11.13 13.46
CA THR A 106 -20.88 12.29 14.11
C THR A 106 -20.48 11.86 15.52
N VAL A 107 -19.19 11.91 15.84
CA VAL A 107 -18.75 11.89 17.23
C VAL A 107 -19.27 13.20 17.84
N SER A 108 -20.31 13.12 18.65
CA SER A 108 -20.77 14.24 19.46
C SER A 108 -19.60 14.66 20.35
N LYS A 109 -18.96 15.79 20.03
CA LYS A 109 -18.09 16.46 20.98
C LYS A 109 -18.96 16.75 22.19
N THR A 110 -18.70 16.06 23.29
CA THR A 110 -19.29 16.44 24.57
C THR A 110 -18.67 17.79 24.90
N GLU A 111 -19.42 18.86 24.67
CA GLU A 111 -19.07 20.17 25.21
C GLU A 111 -19.07 20.03 26.72
N GLU A 112 -17.89 20.07 27.33
CA GLU A 112 -17.75 20.30 28.77
C GLU A 112 -18.42 21.64 29.07
N ARG A 113 -19.61 21.58 29.66
CA ARG A 113 -20.26 22.75 30.25
C ARG A 113 -19.43 23.11 31.48
N ASP A 114 -18.54 24.10 31.33
CA ASP A 114 -17.98 24.82 32.46
C ASP A 114 -19.11 25.36 33.32
N THR A 115 -19.33 24.74 34.47
CA THR A 115 -20.18 25.24 35.54
C THR A 115 -19.52 26.47 36.16
N SER A 116 -19.69 27.64 35.55
CA SER A 116 -19.45 28.94 36.20
C SER A 116 -20.77 29.56 36.64
N GLU A 117 -21.46 28.89 37.57
CA GLU A 117 -22.59 29.46 38.31
C GLU A 117 -22.22 29.52 39.79
N ASN A 118 -21.32 30.43 40.17
CA ASN A 118 -21.23 30.88 41.56
C ASN A 118 -20.47 32.21 41.71
N LYS A 119 -21.16 33.34 41.51
CA LYS A 119 -20.90 34.65 42.16
C LYS A 119 -21.84 35.71 41.62
N SER A 120 -23.02 35.84 42.21
CA SER A 120 -23.77 37.11 42.38
C SER A 120 -25.20 36.83 42.82
N ARG A 121 -25.38 36.40 44.08
CA ARG A 121 -26.61 36.54 44.86
C ARG A 121 -26.40 35.90 46.23
N GLN A 122 -25.71 36.62 47.13
CA GLN A 122 -26.02 36.62 48.56
C GLN A 122 -25.25 37.76 49.23
N ASN A 123 -26.06 38.67 49.79
CA ASN A 123 -25.78 39.78 50.71
C ASN A 123 -25.28 41.08 50.09
#